data_AF-A0A3S4JC79-F1
#
_entry.id   AF-A0A3S4JC79-F1
#
_cell.length_a   1.000
_cell.length_b   1.000
_cell.length_c   1.000
_cell.angle_alpha   90.00
_cell.angle_beta   90.00
_cell.angle_gamma   90.00
#
_symmetry.space_group_name_H-M   'P 1'
#
loop_
_entity.id
_entity.type
_entity.pdbx_description
1 polymer ?
#
loop_
_entity_poly.entity_id
_entity_poly.type
_entity_poly.pdbx_seq_one_letter_code
_entity_poly.pdbx_strand_id
1 'polypeptide(L)'
;MSETKNELEILLEKAATEPAHRPAFFRTLLESTVWVPGSAAEGEAIVEDSALDLQHWEKEDGTTVIPFFTSLGGAAAGRGRRNRRLW
;
A
#
# COMPACT_ATOMS: atom_id res chain seq x y z
N MET A 1 -3.55 6.49 22.14
CA MET A 1 -3.27 5.34 21.25
C MET A 1 -1.78 5.34 21.03
N SER A 2 -1.04 4.46 21.70
CA SER A 2 0.41 4.36 21.55
C SER A 2 0.72 3.84 20.15
N GLU A 3 1.21 4.73 19.28
CA GLU A 3 1.73 4.40 17.95
C GLU A 3 3.04 3.63 18.10
N THR A 4 2.96 2.36 18.51
CA THR A 4 4.10 1.45 18.38
C THR A 4 4.25 1.14 16.90
N LYS A 5 5.23 1.79 16.25
CA LYS A 5 5.59 1.52 14.85
C LYS A 5 5.78 0.02 14.65
N ASN A 6 5.11 -0.53 13.64
CA ASN A 6 5.31 -1.91 13.23
C ASN A 6 6.73 -2.07 12.64
N GLU A 7 7.31 -3.25 12.74
CA GLU A 7 8.61 -3.61 12.16
C GLU A 7 8.74 -3.19 10.68
N LEU A 8 7.67 -3.36 9.89
CA LEU A 8 7.64 -2.95 8.49
C LEU A 8 7.89 -1.44 8.31
N GLU A 9 7.33 -0.60 9.17
CA GLU A 9 7.50 0.87 9.10
C GLU A 9 8.91 1.29 9.50
N ILE A 10 9.49 0.61 10.50
CA ILE A 10 10.88 0.83 10.91
C ILE A 10 11.84 0.46 9.77
N LEU A 11 11.60 -0.68 9.11
CA LEU A 11 12.41 -1.12 7.97
C LEU A 11 12.25 -0.21 6.75
N LEU A 12 11.04 0.33 6.52
CA LEU A 12 10.80 1.30 5.45
C LEU A 12 11.65 2.55 5.62
N GLU A 13 11.68 3.12 6.83
CA GLU A 13 12.48 4.32 7.13
C GLU A 13 13.97 4.08 6.89
N LYS A 14 14.49 2.94 7.36
CA LYS A 14 15.89 2.56 7.13
C LYS A 14 16.18 2.34 5.64
N ALA A 15 15.33 1.62 4.92
CA ALA A 15 15.52 1.31 3.50
C ALA A 15 15.52 2.55 2.59
N ALA A 16 14.83 3.62 3.01
CA ALA A 16 14.79 4.90 2.31
C ALA A 16 16.16 5.61 2.32
N THR A 17 16.89 5.56 3.43
CA THR A 17 18.19 6.23 3.60
C THR A 17 19.38 5.29 3.39
N GLU A 18 19.22 4.01 3.67
CA GLU A 18 20.28 3.01 3.72
C GLU A 18 19.97 1.84 2.76
N PRO A 19 20.59 1.79 1.57
CA PRO A 19 20.32 0.76 0.57
C PRO A 19 20.47 -0.68 1.06
N ALA A 20 21.36 -0.90 2.05
CA ALA A 20 21.60 -2.21 2.66
C ALA A 20 20.36 -2.79 3.39
N HIS A 21 19.42 -1.93 3.81
CA HIS A 21 18.19 -2.36 4.49
C HIS A 21 17.04 -2.70 3.54
N ARG A 22 17.14 -2.37 2.24
CA ARG A 22 16.09 -2.65 1.24
C ARG A 22 15.73 -4.14 1.12
N PRO A 23 16.69 -5.09 1.08
CA PRO A 23 16.34 -6.51 1.00
C PRO A 23 15.53 -7.00 2.20
N ALA A 24 15.82 -6.49 3.41
CA ALA A 24 15.07 -6.83 4.61
C ALA A 24 13.65 -6.23 4.54
N PHE A 25 13.53 -4.95 4.17
CA PHE A 25 12.24 -4.31 3.98
C PHE A 25 11.34 -5.06 2.98
N PHE A 26 11.86 -5.44 1.81
CA PHE A 26 11.05 -6.14 0.80
C PHE A 26 10.59 -7.53 1.26
N ARG A 27 11.42 -8.28 2.01
CA ARG A 27 11.01 -9.57 2.57
C ARG A 27 9.87 -9.40 3.57
N THR A 28 10.04 -8.50 4.53
CA THR A 28 8.99 -8.22 5.52
C THR A 28 7.72 -7.71 4.86
N LEU A 29 7.82 -6.88 3.82
CA LEU A 29 6.65 -6.40 3.06
C LEU A 29 5.86 -7.54 2.42
N LEU A 30 6.54 -8.51 1.81
CA LEU A 30 5.90 -9.66 1.17
C LEU A 30 5.20 -10.59 2.17
N GLU A 31 5.65 -10.61 3.42
CA GLU A 31 5.08 -11.42 4.50
C GLU A 31 4.02 -10.65 5.32
N SER A 32 3.89 -9.34 5.10
CA SER A 32 3.01 -8.49 5.89
C SER A 32 1.61 -8.40 5.30
N THR A 33 0.60 -8.30 6.17
CA THR A 33 -0.75 -7.87 5.77
C THR A 33 -0.76 -6.37 5.53
N VAL A 34 -1.12 -5.96 4.32
CA VAL A 34 -1.23 -4.54 3.93
C VAL A 34 -2.65 -4.21 3.46
N TRP A 35 -2.97 -2.92 3.45
CA TRP A 35 -4.25 -2.40 2.98
C TRP A 35 -4.10 -1.81 1.59
N VAL A 36 -4.80 -2.36 0.60
CA VAL A 36 -4.80 -1.86 -0.78
C VAL A 36 -6.16 -1.20 -1.07
N PRO A 37 -6.19 0.03 -1.61
CA PRO A 37 -7.44 0.65 -2.02
C PRO A 37 -7.97 -0.01 -3.30
N GLY A 38 -9.29 -0.27 -3.31
CA GLY A 38 -9.98 -0.84 -4.46
C GLY A 38 -11.49 -0.87 -4.23
N SER A 39 -12.20 -1.39 -5.22
CA SER A 39 -13.65 -1.59 -5.19
C SER A 39 -14.03 -2.97 -5.70
N ALA A 40 -15.14 -3.50 -5.19
CA ALA A 40 -15.80 -4.64 -5.82
C ALA A 40 -16.39 -4.22 -7.18
N ALA A 41 -16.70 -5.22 -8.00
CA ALA A 41 -17.61 -5.02 -9.12
C ALA A 41 -18.95 -4.41 -8.63
N GLU A 42 -19.53 -3.55 -9.44
CA GLU A 42 -20.70 -2.74 -9.05
C GLU A 42 -21.87 -3.63 -8.61
N GLY A 43 -22.32 -3.46 -7.36
CA GLY A 43 -23.45 -4.20 -6.80
C GLY A 43 -23.10 -5.56 -6.17
N GLU A 44 -21.84 -5.97 -6.16
CA GLU A 44 -21.40 -7.23 -5.56
C GLU A 44 -20.87 -7.04 -4.12
N ALA A 45 -21.19 -8.00 -3.24
CA ALA A 45 -20.57 -8.08 -1.93
C ALA A 45 -19.13 -8.60 -2.07
N ILE A 46 -18.19 -8.03 -1.31
CA ILE A 46 -16.82 -8.53 -1.25
C ILE A 46 -16.81 -9.83 -0.45
N VAL A 47 -16.44 -10.92 -1.11
CA VAL A 47 -16.14 -12.22 -0.52
C VAL A 47 -14.69 -12.63 -0.87
N GLU A 48 -14.18 -13.70 -0.27
CA GLU A 48 -12.76 -14.09 -0.41
C GLU A 48 -12.29 -14.29 -1.88
N ASP A 49 -13.18 -14.73 -2.77
CA ASP A 49 -12.88 -15.00 -4.19
C ASP A 49 -13.40 -13.90 -5.13
N SER A 50 -13.84 -12.75 -4.59
CA SER A 50 -14.35 -11.65 -5.42
C SER A 50 -13.24 -11.08 -6.31
N ALA A 51 -13.56 -10.86 -7.58
CA ALA A 51 -12.75 -10.00 -8.43
C ALA A 51 -12.81 -8.56 -7.89
N LEU A 52 -11.64 -7.97 -7.62
CA LEU A 52 -11.51 -6.61 -7.12
C LEU A 52 -10.86 -5.73 -8.18
N ASP A 53 -11.42 -4.55 -8.40
CA ASP A 53 -10.77 -3.48 -9.14
C ASP A 53 -9.85 -2.71 -8.18
N LEU A 54 -8.57 -3.03 -8.21
CA LEU A 54 -7.57 -2.37 -7.37
C LEU A 54 -7.20 -1.04 -7.98
N GLN A 55 -7.08 0.00 -7.16
CA GLN A 55 -6.55 1.27 -7.65
C GLN A 55 -5.10 1.07 -8.10
N HIS A 56 -4.80 1.50 -9.32
CA HIS A 56 -3.46 1.39 -9.91
C HIS A 56 -3.18 2.59 -10.82
N TRP A 57 -1.90 2.86 -11.07
CA TRP A 57 -1.47 3.91 -11.98
C TRP A 57 -0.40 3.38 -12.91
N GLU A 58 -0.49 3.75 -14.19
CA GLU A 58 0.56 3.50 -15.16
C GLU A 58 1.49 4.70 -15.21
N LYS A 59 2.79 4.44 -15.09
CA LYS A 59 3.86 5.42 -15.28
C LYS A 59 4.09 5.66 -16.77
N GLU A 60 4.77 6.74 -17.11
CA GLU A 60 5.14 7.07 -18.51
C GLU A 60 5.98 5.99 -19.19
N ASP A 61 6.69 5.17 -18.41
CA ASP A 61 7.48 4.04 -18.90
C ASP A 61 6.66 2.73 -19.09
N GLY A 62 5.35 2.79 -18.89
CA GLY A 62 4.44 1.64 -18.97
C GLY A 62 4.39 0.78 -17.70
N THR A 63 5.17 1.12 -16.66
CA THR A 63 5.14 0.37 -15.39
C THR A 63 3.90 0.70 -14.59
N THR A 64 3.15 -0.32 -14.19
CA THR A 64 2.00 -0.16 -13.29
C THR A 64 2.45 -0.17 -11.82
N VAL A 65 1.89 0.72 -11.02
CA VAL A 65 2.10 0.79 -9.56
C VAL A 65 0.76 0.68 -8.83
N ILE A 66 0.76 -0.12 -7.77
CA ILE A 66 -0.38 -0.27 -6.85
C ILE A 66 0.01 0.35 -5.51
N PRO A 67 -0.71 1.36 -5.00
CA PRO A 67 -0.50 1.87 -3.66
C PRO A 67 -0.98 0.88 -2.60
N PHE A 68 -0.32 0.90 -1.45
CA PHE A 68 -0.77 0.18 -0.26
C PHE A 68 -0.49 1.00 0.99
N PHE A 69 -1.09 0.61 2.10
CA PHE A 69 -0.92 1.23 3.41
C PHE A 69 -0.60 0.17 4.46
N THR A 70 0.27 0.54 5.40
CA THR A 70 0.66 -0.30 6.56
C THR A 70 -0.39 -0.28 7.67
N SER A 71 -1.36 0.63 7.61
CA SER A 71 -2.41 0.79 8.60
C SER A 71 -3.73 1.30 8.01
N LEU A 72 -4.83 0.96 8.67
CA LEU A 72 -6.17 1.43 8.29
C LEU A 72 -6.31 2.96 8.43
N GLY A 73 -5.63 3.56 9.40
CA GLY A 73 -5.59 5.02 9.57
C GLY A 73 -4.94 5.72 8.38
N GLY A 74 -3.82 5.18 7.88
CA GLY A 74 -3.17 5.64 6.64
C GLY A 74 -4.08 5.46 5.42
N ALA A 75 -4.72 4.30 5.29
CA ALA A 75 -5.67 4.05 4.20
C ALA A 75 -6.87 5.02 4.21
N ALA A 76 -7.43 5.31 5.38
CA ALA A 76 -8.52 6.27 5.54
C ALA A 76 -8.09 7.70 5.16
N ALA A 77 -6.89 8.13 5.54
CA ALA A 77 -6.33 9.42 5.15
C ALA A 77 -6.03 9.51 3.65
N GLY A 78 -5.58 8.40 3.03
CA GLY A 78 -5.32 8.29 1.60
C GLY A 78 -6.57 8.43 0.74
N ARG A 79 -7.71 7.84 1.17
CA ARG A 79 -9.02 7.91 0.47
C ARG A 79 -9.53 9.35 0.24
N GLY A 80 -9.11 10.32 1.05
CA GLY A 80 -9.48 11.73 0.87
C GLY A 80 -8.65 12.47 -0.18
N ARG A 81 -7.46 11.98 -0.54
CA ARG A 81 -6.54 12.61 -1.50
C ARG A 81 -6.77 12.09 -2.92
N ARG A 82 -8.03 12.14 -3.37
CA ARG A 82 -8.46 11.61 -4.69
C ARG A 82 -7.88 12.31 -5.92
N ASN A 83 -7.10 13.40 -5.77
CA ASN A 83 -6.81 14.26 -6.92
C ASN A 83 -5.53 15.11 -6.83
N ARG A 84 -4.42 14.56 -6.34
CA ARG A 84 -3.12 15.21 -6.56
C ARG A 84 -2.11 14.25 -7.14
N ARG A 85 -2.01 14.36 -8.47
CA ARG A 85 -0.81 14.17 -9.29
C ARG A 85 0.43 14.64 -8.51
N LEU A 86 1.02 13.73 -7.76
CA LEU A 86 2.28 13.89 -7.04
C LEU A 86 2.89 12.49 -6.95
N TRP A 87 3.31 11.95 -8.08
CA TRP A 87 4.56 11.25 -8.36
C TRP A 87 4.71 11.23 -9.87
#